data_AF-A0A8R1DQF4-F1
#
_entry.id   AF-A0A8R1DQF4-F1
#
_cell.length_a   1.000
_cell.length_b   1.000
_cell.length_c   1.000
_cell.angle_alpha   90.00
_cell.angle_beta   90.00
_cell.angle_gamma   90.00
#
_symmetry.space_group_name_H-M   'P 1'
#
loop_
_entity.id
_entity.type
_entity.pdbx_description
1 polymer ?
#
loop_
_entity_poly.entity_id
_entity_poly.type
_entity_poly.pdbx_seq_one_letter_code
_entity_poly.pdbx_strand_id
1 'polypeptide(L)'
;MNSTALVTNSTEADKPFEDNITFGETLFYVSCGVIGTIFNSIVLWIALKYINTEDKPRQIIVINMAVADLLMCIVYMKTRPWLSYFNPTLCHPYYLIIWTCQMCSCLNLVWLNVDKLIYIQFPLHYWQIVNRVRLLWISAATWGVLIVLNIFLVSFLDFKGNCLMIDFNPYVYIFNPIFYVVMIITSFSLSALIYCIAHNLTHMEERQKSKLFRRLFFLFSSTLWTFFTCLPYRLLYLFRNFCGYYCYNDAYSFATTLFFRILIIGIMINPLITIWTQRVYRISLGLIFGRLRENSSTEVLMVTNRRASERPPEHTPLRCDI
;
A
#
# COMPACT_ATOMS: atom_id res chain seq x y z
N MET A 1 -42.57 -12.07 52.32
CA MET A 1 -42.92 -13.28 51.54
C MET A 1 -43.84 -12.80 50.42
N ASN A 2 -43.52 -12.79 49.13
CA ASN A 2 -42.58 -13.60 48.35
C ASN A 2 -41.77 -12.72 47.37
N SER A 3 -40.45 -12.87 47.45
CA SER A 3 -39.48 -12.44 46.44
C SER A 3 -39.06 -13.68 45.65
N THR A 4 -39.75 -13.99 44.56
CA THR A 4 -39.33 -15.03 43.60
C THR A 4 -39.94 -14.71 42.23
N ALA A 5 -39.36 -13.72 41.56
CA ALA A 5 -39.53 -13.49 40.12
C ALA A 5 -38.31 -12.72 39.61
N LEU A 6 -37.13 -13.29 39.85
CA LEU A 6 -35.87 -12.87 39.25
C LEU A 6 -35.13 -14.16 38.89
N VAL A 7 -34.45 -14.16 37.74
CA VAL A 7 -33.72 -15.28 37.14
C VAL A 7 -34.55 -16.17 36.20
N THR A 8 -34.84 -15.65 35.01
CA THR A 8 -34.74 -16.37 33.73
C THR A 8 -35.01 -15.38 32.60
N ASN A 9 -33.95 -14.82 32.01
CA ASN A 9 -33.84 -14.34 30.61
C ASN A 9 -32.61 -13.44 30.42
N SER A 10 -31.43 -13.86 30.89
CA SER A 10 -30.16 -13.12 30.70
C SER A 10 -29.09 -13.95 29.99
N THR A 11 -29.47 -14.95 29.19
CA THR A 11 -28.52 -15.81 28.45
C THR A 11 -28.62 -15.69 26.92
N GLU A 12 -29.40 -14.76 26.36
CA GLU A 12 -29.42 -14.50 24.90
C GLU A 12 -28.68 -13.22 24.48
N ALA A 13 -28.21 -12.40 25.43
CA ALA A 13 -27.52 -11.14 25.14
C ALA A 13 -26.00 -11.27 24.91
N ASP A 14 -25.44 -12.48 25.01
CA ASP A 14 -23.98 -12.72 25.02
C ASP A 14 -23.49 -13.52 23.80
N LYS A 15 -24.28 -13.58 22.72
CA LYS A 15 -23.77 -14.10 21.45
C LYS A 15 -22.88 -13.03 20.83
N PRO A 16 -21.57 -13.28 20.62
CA PRO A 16 -20.74 -12.35 19.88
C PRO A 16 -21.37 -12.14 18.51
N PHE A 17 -21.53 -10.89 18.11
CA PHE A 17 -21.99 -10.54 16.78
C PHE A 17 -21.04 -11.18 15.76
N GLU A 18 -21.51 -12.25 15.12
CA GLU A 18 -20.87 -12.86 13.97
C GLU A 18 -21.13 -11.94 12.78
N ASP A 19 -20.19 -11.04 12.53
CA ASP A 19 -20.11 -10.36 11.25
C ASP A 19 -19.82 -11.47 10.21
N ASN A 20 -20.86 -11.92 9.51
CA ASN A 20 -20.78 -12.97 8.51
C ASN A 20 -20.09 -12.40 7.26
N ILE A 21 -18.78 -12.17 7.37
CA ILE A 21 -17.92 -11.82 6.24
C ILE A 21 -18.14 -12.89 5.18
N THR A 22 -18.63 -12.47 4.03
CA THR A 22 -18.96 -13.40 2.96
C THR A 22 -17.69 -14.12 2.48
N PHE A 23 -17.83 -15.34 1.97
CA PHE A 23 -16.70 -16.05 1.38
C PHE A 23 -16.00 -15.20 0.29
N GLY A 24 -16.78 -14.46 -0.49
CA GLY A 24 -16.27 -13.55 -1.51
C GLY A 24 -15.43 -12.40 -0.94
N GLU A 25 -15.83 -11.82 0.20
CA GLU A 25 -15.04 -10.78 0.87
C GLU A 25 -13.75 -11.34 1.46
N THR A 26 -13.82 -12.51 2.10
CA THR A 26 -12.62 -13.20 2.60
C THR A 26 -11.62 -13.43 1.47
N LEU A 27 -12.09 -13.99 0.35
CA LEU A 27 -11.25 -14.20 -0.83
C LEU A 27 -10.68 -12.89 -1.37
N PHE A 28 -11.46 -11.82 -1.41
CA PHE A 28 -11.03 -10.49 -1.84
C PHE A 28 -9.87 -9.97 -0.97
N TYR A 29 -10.04 -9.91 0.35
CA TYR A 29 -9.00 -9.41 1.27
C TYR A 29 -7.73 -10.24 1.21
N VAL A 30 -7.85 -11.58 1.24
CA VAL A 30 -6.69 -12.47 1.23
C VAL A 30 -5.95 -12.38 -0.11
N SER A 31 -6.67 -12.38 -1.23
CA SER A 31 -6.05 -12.23 -2.55
C SER A 31 -5.35 -10.89 -2.69
N CYS A 32 -6.00 -9.81 -2.26
CA CYS A 32 -5.42 -8.48 -2.23
C CYS A 32 -4.17 -8.41 -1.35
N GLY A 33 -4.23 -9.00 -0.15
CA GLY A 33 -3.11 -9.08 0.78
C GLY A 33 -1.94 -9.87 0.21
N VAL A 34 -2.18 -11.02 -0.44
CA VAL A 34 -1.14 -11.84 -1.07
C VAL A 34 -0.48 -11.09 -2.23
N ILE A 35 -1.26 -10.59 -3.18
CA ILE A 35 -0.75 -9.87 -4.35
C ILE A 35 0.00 -8.60 -3.93
N GLY A 36 -0.55 -7.82 -3.00
CA GLY A 36 0.09 -6.62 -2.46
C GLY A 36 1.40 -6.94 -1.72
N THR A 37 1.44 -8.03 -0.97
CA THR A 37 2.67 -8.51 -0.31
C THR A 37 3.75 -8.85 -1.36
N ILE A 38 3.39 -9.54 -2.44
CA ILE A 38 4.32 -9.92 -3.51
C ILE A 38 4.91 -8.67 -4.16
N PHE A 39 4.09 -7.73 -4.61
CA PHE A 39 4.59 -6.54 -5.30
C PHE A 39 5.43 -5.63 -4.40
N ASN A 40 5.00 -5.39 -3.16
CA ASN A 40 5.81 -4.61 -2.21
C ASN A 40 7.13 -5.32 -1.86
N SER A 41 7.13 -6.65 -1.73
CA SER A 41 8.35 -7.42 -1.49
C SER A 41 9.31 -7.35 -2.68
N ILE A 42 8.82 -7.38 -3.92
CA ILE A 42 9.64 -7.19 -5.12
C ILE A 42 10.26 -5.80 -5.12
N VAL A 43 9.49 -4.75 -4.83
CA VAL A 43 10.00 -3.37 -4.73
C VAL A 43 11.10 -3.30 -3.66
N LEU A 44 10.86 -3.80 -2.45
CA LEU A 44 11.84 -3.77 -1.37
C LEU A 44 13.10 -4.56 -1.72
N TRP A 45 12.95 -5.77 -2.26
CA TRP A 45 14.09 -6.59 -2.64
C TRP A 45 14.93 -5.93 -3.74
N ILE A 46 14.30 -5.33 -4.77
CA ILE A 46 15.03 -4.57 -5.79
C ILE A 46 15.76 -3.39 -5.16
N ALA A 47 15.09 -2.67 -4.26
CA ALA A 47 15.65 -1.49 -3.63
C ALA A 47 16.87 -1.84 -2.77
N LEU A 48 16.77 -2.87 -1.93
CA LEU A 48 17.86 -3.29 -1.06
C LEU A 48 19.05 -3.87 -1.82
N LYS A 49 18.81 -4.54 -2.96
CA LYS A 49 19.87 -5.24 -3.71
C LYS A 49 20.53 -4.39 -4.79
N TYR A 50 19.77 -3.54 -5.49
CA TYR A 50 20.25 -2.84 -6.69
C TYR A 50 20.31 -1.32 -6.57
N ILE A 51 19.86 -0.74 -5.46
CA ILE A 51 19.84 0.72 -5.27
C ILE A 51 20.83 1.11 -4.18
N ASN A 52 21.88 1.83 -4.57
CA ASN A 52 22.69 2.56 -3.61
C ASN A 52 21.93 3.81 -3.15
N THR A 53 21.56 3.85 -1.87
CA THR A 53 20.83 4.98 -1.27
C THR A 53 21.71 6.19 -1.02
N GLU A 54 23.04 6.06 -1.12
CA GLU A 54 23.98 7.19 -1.09
C GLU A 54 23.88 8.03 -2.37
N ASP A 55 23.85 7.36 -3.52
CA ASP A 55 23.73 8.03 -4.83
C ASP A 55 22.32 8.54 -5.11
N LYS A 56 21.30 7.84 -4.59
CA LYS A 56 19.88 8.12 -4.86
C LYS A 56 19.07 8.21 -3.57
N PRO A 57 19.29 9.26 -2.75
CA PRO A 57 18.70 9.38 -1.42
C PRO A 57 17.15 9.35 -1.45
N ARG A 58 16.53 9.93 -2.48
CA ARG A 58 15.08 9.88 -2.75
C ARG A 58 14.46 8.48 -2.63
N GLN A 59 15.20 7.43 -2.95
CA GLN A 59 14.72 6.06 -2.89
C GLN A 59 14.42 5.61 -1.46
N ILE A 60 14.96 6.27 -0.43
CA ILE A 60 14.60 6.04 0.97
C ILE A 60 13.10 6.28 1.19
N ILE A 61 12.52 7.32 0.60
CA ILE A 61 11.08 7.63 0.75
C ILE A 61 10.24 6.54 0.08
N VAL A 62 10.67 6.05 -1.10
CA VAL A 62 9.99 4.97 -1.83
C VAL A 62 10.07 3.65 -1.06
N ILE A 63 11.24 3.33 -0.49
CA ILE A 63 11.42 2.15 0.38
C ILE A 63 10.51 2.27 1.60
N ASN A 64 10.49 3.43 2.25
CA ASN A 64 9.66 3.67 3.44
C ASN A 64 8.18 3.48 3.15
N MET A 65 7.69 4.00 2.02
CA MET A 65 6.33 3.80 1.54
C MET A 65 6.03 2.31 1.31
N ALA A 66 6.94 1.58 0.64
CA ALA A 66 6.77 0.16 0.37
C ALA A 66 6.80 -0.70 1.65
N VAL A 67 7.57 -0.32 2.68
CA VAL A 67 7.53 -0.98 4.00
C VAL A 67 6.18 -0.77 4.67
N ALA A 68 5.65 0.45 4.66
CA ALA A 68 4.33 0.75 5.24
C ALA A 68 3.21 -0.02 4.51
N ASP A 69 3.23 -0.03 3.17
CA ASP A 69 2.25 -0.77 2.36
C ASP A 69 2.39 -2.29 2.55
N LEU A 70 3.62 -2.82 2.69
CA LEU A 70 3.85 -4.23 3.00
C LEU A 70 3.26 -4.62 4.37
N LEU A 71 3.51 -3.80 5.39
CA LEU A 71 2.94 -4.02 6.73
C LEU A 71 1.42 -3.97 6.69
N MET A 72 0.81 -3.07 5.91
CA MET A 72 -0.64 -3.06 5.68
C MET A 72 -1.12 -4.35 5.01
N CYS A 73 -0.44 -4.85 3.97
CA CYS A 73 -0.84 -6.08 3.30
C CYS A 73 -0.76 -7.31 4.24
N ILE A 74 0.27 -7.38 5.09
CA ILE A 74 0.49 -8.51 6.01
C ILE A 74 -0.44 -8.41 7.23
N VAL A 75 -0.48 -7.26 7.89
CA VAL A 75 -1.20 -7.10 9.16
C VAL A 75 -2.67 -6.85 8.91
N TYR A 76 -3.06 -5.98 7.98
CA TYR A 76 -4.46 -5.64 7.77
C TYR A 76 -5.17 -6.66 6.88
N MET A 77 -4.74 -6.76 5.61
CA MET A 77 -5.51 -7.47 4.59
C MET A 77 -5.58 -8.98 4.85
N LYS A 78 -4.49 -9.57 5.37
CA LYS A 78 -4.46 -11.00 5.71
C LYS A 78 -5.08 -11.37 7.06
N THR A 79 -5.50 -10.42 7.89
CA THR A 79 -6.10 -10.76 9.19
C THR A 79 -7.52 -10.24 9.34
N ARG A 80 -7.93 -9.26 8.51
CA ARG A 80 -9.26 -8.65 8.57
C ARG A 80 -10.41 -9.67 8.58
N PRO A 81 -10.41 -10.75 7.77
CA PRO A 81 -11.46 -11.78 7.83
C PRO A 81 -11.55 -12.55 9.15
N TRP A 82 -10.45 -12.59 9.92
CA TRP A 82 -10.34 -13.36 11.16
C TRP A 82 -10.41 -12.47 12.41
N LEU A 83 -10.72 -11.19 12.26
CA LEU A 83 -10.64 -10.20 13.32
C LEU A 83 -11.64 -10.44 14.46
N SER A 84 -12.73 -11.17 14.21
CA SER A 84 -13.70 -11.60 15.22
C SER A 84 -13.10 -12.58 16.24
N TYR A 85 -12.09 -13.36 15.84
CA TYR A 85 -11.43 -14.37 16.68
C TYR A 85 -10.25 -13.82 17.47
N PHE A 86 -9.89 -12.56 17.28
CA PHE A 86 -8.72 -11.96 17.92
C PHE A 86 -9.02 -11.66 19.39
N ASN A 87 -8.02 -11.87 20.24
CA ASN A 87 -8.10 -11.49 21.64
C ASN A 87 -8.28 -9.95 21.75
N PRO A 88 -9.19 -9.45 22.61
CA PRO A 88 -9.41 -8.01 22.81
C PRO A 88 -8.15 -7.17 23.05
N THR A 89 -7.16 -7.75 23.74
CA THR A 89 -5.88 -7.09 24.03
C THR A 89 -5.06 -6.79 22.76
N LEU A 90 -5.29 -7.54 21.67
CA LEU A 90 -4.62 -7.33 20.38
C LEU A 90 -5.32 -6.28 19.52
N CYS A 91 -6.51 -5.79 19.89
CA CYS A 91 -7.23 -4.80 19.08
C CYS A 91 -6.52 -3.44 19.05
N HIS A 92 -6.06 -2.94 20.20
CA HIS A 92 -5.30 -1.68 20.25
C HIS A 92 -4.04 -1.69 19.37
N PRO A 93 -3.10 -2.67 19.52
CA PRO A 93 -1.92 -2.70 18.67
C PRO A 93 -2.27 -2.94 17.19
N TYR A 94 -3.34 -3.69 16.89
CA TYR A 94 -3.84 -3.87 15.53
C TYR A 94 -4.20 -2.53 14.87
N TYR A 95 -5.07 -1.74 15.52
CA TYR A 95 -5.48 -0.42 15.00
C TYR A 95 -4.33 0.58 14.96
N LEU A 96 -3.43 0.56 15.94
CA LEU A 96 -2.22 1.38 15.95
C LEU A 96 -1.35 1.13 14.72
N ILE A 97 -1.08 -0.14 14.40
CA ILE A 97 -0.25 -0.50 13.25
C ILE A 97 -0.93 -0.06 11.94
N ILE A 98 -2.22 -0.32 11.79
CA ILE A 98 -2.97 -0.03 10.56
C ILE A 98 -2.99 1.46 10.27
N TRP A 99 -3.40 2.26 11.26
CA TRP A 99 -3.49 3.71 11.06
C TRP A 99 -2.11 4.33 10.85
N THR A 100 -1.10 3.89 11.61
CA THR A 100 0.27 4.36 11.43
C THR A 100 0.79 4.06 10.02
N CYS A 101 0.67 2.82 9.55
CA CYS A 101 1.17 2.42 8.24
C CYS A 101 0.44 3.15 7.12
N GLN A 102 -0.89 3.25 7.20
CA GLN A 102 -1.66 3.94 6.19
C GLN A 102 -1.37 5.45 6.16
N MET A 103 -1.24 6.11 7.31
CA MET A 103 -0.81 7.53 7.37
C MET A 103 0.62 7.70 6.83
N CYS A 104 1.53 6.79 7.18
CA CYS A 104 2.92 6.82 6.72
C CYS A 104 3.00 6.72 5.19
N SER A 105 2.21 5.84 4.58
CA SER A 105 2.11 5.73 3.12
C SER A 105 1.65 7.04 2.47
N CYS A 106 0.57 7.66 2.98
CA CYS A 106 0.09 8.96 2.49
C CYS A 106 1.11 10.10 2.68
N LEU A 107 1.78 10.15 3.84
CA LEU A 107 2.76 11.20 4.13
C LEU A 107 4.03 11.04 3.29
N ASN A 108 4.45 9.81 2.99
CA ASN A 108 5.55 9.55 2.05
C ASN A 108 5.23 10.06 0.63
N LEU A 109 3.97 10.04 0.19
CA LEU A 109 3.57 10.68 -1.07
C LEU A 109 3.75 12.19 -1.02
N VAL A 110 3.39 12.85 0.09
CA VAL A 110 3.66 14.28 0.28
C VAL A 110 5.16 14.54 0.21
N TRP A 111 5.98 13.75 0.90
CA TRP A 111 7.43 13.87 0.87
C TRP A 111 8.02 13.69 -0.53
N LEU A 112 7.52 12.74 -1.33
CA LEU A 112 7.92 12.57 -2.73
C LEU A 112 7.60 13.81 -3.57
N ASN A 113 6.45 14.44 -3.33
CA ASN A 113 6.07 15.69 -4.00
C ASN A 113 6.99 16.85 -3.61
N VAL A 114 7.24 17.03 -2.31
CA VAL A 114 8.15 18.06 -1.79
C VAL A 114 9.56 17.87 -2.37
N ASP A 115 10.08 16.66 -2.36
CA ASP A 115 11.39 16.33 -2.92
C ASP A 115 11.46 16.52 -4.46
N LYS A 116 10.35 16.34 -5.20
CA LYS A 116 10.29 16.73 -6.61
C LYS A 116 10.24 18.25 -6.79
N LEU A 117 9.50 18.96 -5.95
CA LEU A 117 9.41 20.41 -6.00
C LEU A 117 10.78 21.06 -5.74
N ILE A 118 11.49 20.61 -4.70
CA ILE A 118 12.85 21.09 -4.38
C ILE A 118 13.81 20.83 -5.55
N TYR A 119 13.74 19.64 -6.16
CA TYR A 119 14.58 19.31 -7.32
C TYR A 119 14.35 20.24 -8.52
N ILE A 120 13.11 20.67 -8.76
CA ILE A 120 12.74 21.54 -9.89
C ILE A 120 13.10 23.01 -9.58
N GLN A 121 12.81 23.48 -8.36
CA GLN A 121 13.06 24.87 -7.98
C GLN A 121 14.55 25.16 -7.75
N PHE A 122 15.30 24.23 -7.16
CA PHE A 122 16.68 24.44 -6.74
C PHE A 122 17.62 23.33 -7.27
N PRO A 123 17.81 23.20 -8.59
CA PRO A 123 18.59 22.10 -9.17
C PRO A 123 20.06 22.07 -8.72
N LEU A 124 20.69 23.24 -8.53
CA LEU A 124 22.11 23.34 -8.11
C LEU A 124 22.32 23.01 -6.63
N HIS A 125 21.37 23.40 -5.77
CA HIS A 125 21.46 23.20 -4.32
C HIS A 125 20.79 21.89 -3.86
N TYR A 126 20.16 21.14 -4.77
CA TYR A 126 19.43 19.91 -4.46
C TYR A 126 20.25 18.93 -3.61
N TRP A 127 21.51 18.68 -3.98
CA TRP A 127 22.39 17.74 -3.27
C TRP A 127 22.82 18.22 -1.89
N GLN A 128 22.81 19.53 -1.65
CA GLN A 128 23.08 20.12 -0.34
C GLN A 128 21.85 20.06 0.57
N ILE A 129 20.64 20.13 -0.01
CA ILE A 129 19.37 20.09 0.72
C ILE A 129 18.98 18.64 1.03
N VAL A 130 18.92 17.80 0.00
CA VAL A 130 18.45 16.41 0.06
C VAL A 130 19.65 15.47 0.10
N ASN A 131 19.98 15.02 1.30
CA ASN A 131 21.02 14.03 1.54
C ASN A 131 20.47 12.79 2.28
N ARG A 132 21.23 11.70 2.25
CA ARG A 132 20.84 10.41 2.84
C ARG A 132 20.48 10.53 4.32
N VAL A 133 21.33 11.19 5.11
CA VAL A 133 21.18 11.32 6.56
C VAL A 133 19.90 12.08 6.91
N ARG A 134 19.63 13.21 6.24
CA ARG A 134 18.40 13.99 6.46
C ARG A 134 17.15 13.20 6.08
N LEU A 135 17.16 12.46 4.97
CA LEU A 135 16.01 11.64 4.60
C LEU A 135 15.78 10.47 5.57
N LEU A 136 16.84 9.87 6.12
CA LEU A 136 16.71 8.88 7.18
C LEU A 136 16.09 9.49 8.45
N TRP A 137 16.53 10.68 8.85
CA TRP A 137 15.93 11.42 9.97
C TRP A 137 14.47 11.79 9.71
N ILE A 138 14.12 12.27 8.51
CA ILE A 138 12.74 12.58 8.13
C ILE A 138 11.88 11.31 8.18
N SER A 139 12.39 10.18 7.70
CA SER A 139 11.70 8.89 7.76
C SER A 139 11.48 8.44 9.21
N ALA A 140 12.52 8.48 10.05
CA ALA A 140 12.43 8.11 11.46
C ALA A 140 11.47 9.04 12.23
N ALA A 141 11.55 10.35 12.00
CA ALA A 141 10.64 11.34 12.58
C ALA A 141 9.19 11.12 12.11
N THR A 142 8.98 10.77 10.84
CA THR A 142 7.66 10.45 10.30
C THR A 142 7.05 9.27 11.06
N TRP A 143 7.78 8.17 11.23
CA TRP A 143 7.29 7.03 12.03
C TRP A 143 7.05 7.42 13.48
N GLY A 144 7.99 8.09 14.14
CA GLY A 144 7.88 8.47 15.55
C GLY A 144 6.66 9.36 15.82
N VAL A 145 6.48 10.42 15.04
CA VAL A 145 5.35 11.35 15.18
C VAL A 145 4.03 10.64 14.93
N LEU A 146 3.94 9.81 13.87
CA LEU A 146 2.71 9.08 13.57
C LEU A 146 2.38 8.02 14.63
N ILE A 147 3.38 7.32 15.17
CA ILE A 147 3.15 6.35 16.25
C ILE A 147 2.63 7.06 17.49
N VAL A 148 3.27 8.15 17.93
CA VAL A 148 2.83 8.93 19.11
C VAL A 148 1.41 9.45 18.93
N LEU A 149 1.12 10.03 17.76
CA LEU A 149 -0.22 10.52 17.42
C LEU A 149 -1.26 9.39 17.45
N ASN A 150 -0.95 8.24 16.87
CA ASN A 150 -1.90 7.12 16.84
C ASN A 150 -2.03 6.41 18.19
N ILE A 151 -1.00 6.38 19.04
CA ILE A 151 -1.11 5.91 20.44
C ILE A 151 -2.15 6.76 21.17
N PHE A 152 -2.05 8.09 21.02
CA PHE A 152 -3.03 9.00 21.60
C PHE A 152 -4.45 8.69 21.08
N LEU A 153 -4.65 8.56 19.76
CA LEU A 153 -5.97 8.23 19.20
C LEU A 153 -6.52 6.88 19.67
N VAL A 154 -5.67 5.84 19.70
CA VAL A 154 -6.05 4.47 20.10
C VAL A 154 -6.38 4.38 21.60
N SER A 155 -5.86 5.29 22.44
CA SER A 155 -6.19 5.33 23.87
C SER A 155 -7.65 5.72 24.16
N PHE A 156 -8.34 6.32 23.18
CA PHE A 156 -9.77 6.66 23.25
C PHE A 156 -10.67 5.61 22.57
N LEU A 157 -10.12 4.47 22.17
CA LEU A 157 -10.92 3.35 21.65
C LEU A 157 -11.41 2.47 22.78
N ASP A 158 -12.69 2.14 22.73
CA ASP A 158 -13.28 1.12 23.58
C ASP A 158 -13.79 -0.05 22.72
N PHE A 159 -13.57 -1.27 23.20
CA PHE A 159 -13.86 -2.49 22.46
C PHE A 159 -14.93 -3.31 23.20
N LYS A 160 -16.08 -3.50 22.54
CA LYS A 160 -17.17 -4.31 23.09
C LYS A 160 -17.03 -5.76 22.62
N GLY A 161 -16.23 -6.53 23.35
CA GLY A 161 -16.09 -7.98 23.16
C GLY A 161 -15.06 -8.41 22.11
N ASN A 162 -15.11 -7.90 20.88
CA ASN A 162 -14.16 -8.24 19.81
C ASN A 162 -13.61 -7.00 19.09
N CYS A 163 -12.60 -7.19 18.22
CA CYS A 163 -11.96 -6.10 17.49
C CYS A 163 -12.80 -5.52 16.34
N LEU A 164 -14.01 -6.02 16.08
CA LEU A 164 -14.93 -5.49 15.07
C LEU A 164 -15.92 -4.47 15.66
N MET A 165 -16.30 -4.69 16.92
CA MET A 165 -17.22 -3.87 17.70
C MET A 165 -16.49 -2.76 18.43
N ILE A 166 -16.33 -1.62 17.75
CA ILE A 166 -15.54 -0.49 18.24
C ILE A 166 -16.46 0.67 18.57
N ASP A 167 -16.36 1.17 19.79
CA ASP A 167 -16.96 2.41 20.20
C ASP A 167 -15.91 3.54 20.05
N PHE A 168 -16.25 4.56 19.28
CA PHE A 168 -15.36 5.68 19.01
C PHE A 168 -15.92 6.93 19.68
N ASN A 169 -15.09 7.66 20.42
CA ASN A 169 -15.42 9.06 20.70
C ASN A 169 -15.35 9.85 19.38
N PRO A 170 -16.50 10.31 18.83
CA PRO A 170 -16.54 10.88 17.49
C PRO A 170 -15.71 12.17 17.39
N TYR A 171 -15.61 12.93 18.48
CA TYR A 171 -14.87 14.20 18.53
C TYR A 171 -13.36 14.01 18.45
N VAL A 172 -12.82 12.93 19.02
CA VAL A 172 -11.39 12.61 18.91
C VAL A 172 -11.10 11.92 17.59
N TYR A 173 -11.97 11.02 17.17
CA TYR A 173 -11.74 10.24 15.96
C TYR A 173 -11.85 11.07 14.68
N ILE A 174 -12.58 12.20 14.67
CA ILE A 174 -12.72 13.08 13.49
C ILE A 174 -11.37 13.68 13.03
N PHE A 175 -10.41 13.87 13.93
CA PHE A 175 -9.09 14.38 13.58
C PHE A 175 -8.35 13.46 12.61
N ASN A 176 -8.57 12.15 12.71
CA ASN A 176 -7.93 11.14 11.87
C ASN A 176 -8.28 11.31 10.37
N PRO A 177 -9.56 11.25 9.94
CA PRO A 177 -9.91 11.47 8.55
C PRO A 177 -9.62 12.91 8.08
N ILE A 178 -9.70 13.94 8.95
CA ILE A 178 -9.25 15.30 8.59
C ILE A 178 -7.77 15.29 8.20
N PHE A 179 -6.93 14.66 9.00
CA PHE A 179 -5.50 14.57 8.73
C PHE A 179 -5.21 13.87 7.38
N TYR A 180 -5.93 12.78 7.08
CA TYR A 180 -5.85 12.14 5.75
C TYR A 180 -6.24 13.08 4.61
N VAL A 181 -7.37 13.78 4.74
CA VAL A 181 -7.85 14.72 3.72
C VAL A 181 -6.81 15.81 3.47
N VAL A 182 -6.25 16.39 4.53
CA VAL A 182 -5.19 17.41 4.44
C VAL A 182 -3.95 16.87 3.72
N MET A 183 -3.48 15.67 4.07
CA MET A 183 -2.32 15.05 3.39
C MET A 183 -2.58 14.82 1.90
N ILE A 184 -3.76 14.28 1.55
CA ILE A 184 -4.11 13.96 0.15
C ILE A 184 -4.27 15.24 -0.68
N ILE A 185 -4.97 16.25 -0.16
CA ILE A 185 -5.14 17.54 -0.84
C ILE A 185 -3.77 18.21 -1.00
N THR A 186 -2.94 18.25 0.05
CA THR A 186 -1.60 18.83 -0.03
C THR A 186 -0.76 18.12 -1.10
N SER A 187 -0.78 16.79 -1.12
CA SER A 187 -0.06 16.00 -2.12
C SER A 187 -0.55 16.30 -3.54
N PHE A 188 -1.86 16.41 -3.74
CA PHE A 188 -2.46 16.72 -5.04
C PHE A 188 -2.15 18.16 -5.50
N SER A 189 -2.27 19.13 -4.59
CA SER A 189 -1.92 20.53 -4.87
C SER A 189 -0.45 20.70 -5.23
N LEU A 190 0.46 20.00 -4.53
CA LEU A 190 1.88 20.01 -4.88
C LEU A 190 2.12 19.36 -6.25
N SER A 191 1.48 18.23 -6.56
CA SER A 191 1.52 17.62 -7.90
C SER A 191 1.06 18.61 -8.98
N ALA A 192 -0.08 19.29 -8.78
CA ALA A 192 -0.60 20.27 -9.72
C ALA A 192 0.36 21.46 -9.91
N LEU A 193 0.92 21.98 -8.80
CA LEU A 193 1.91 23.05 -8.83
C LEU A 193 3.16 22.64 -9.63
N ILE A 194 3.68 21.43 -9.39
CA ILE A 194 4.83 20.88 -10.12
C ILE A 194 4.51 20.77 -11.62
N TYR A 195 3.31 20.31 -11.96
CA TYR A 195 2.86 20.23 -13.35
C TYR A 195 2.82 21.63 -14.01
N CYS A 196 2.25 22.63 -13.34
CA CYS A 196 2.21 24.01 -13.83
C CYS A 196 3.62 24.58 -14.04
N ILE A 197 4.53 24.40 -13.08
CA ILE A 197 5.92 24.84 -13.19
C ILE A 197 6.61 24.13 -14.37
N ALA A 198 6.48 22.80 -14.47
CA ALA A 198 7.08 22.02 -15.55
C ALA A 198 6.52 22.39 -16.93
N HIS A 199 5.26 22.79 -17.01
CA HIS A 199 4.63 23.24 -18.25
C HIS A 199 5.12 24.63 -18.66
N ASN A 200 5.22 25.56 -17.71
CA ASN A 200 5.58 26.97 -17.92
C ASN A 200 7.08 27.21 -18.08
N LEU A 201 7.93 26.20 -17.82
CA LEU A 201 9.34 26.20 -18.21
C LEU A 201 9.45 26.09 -19.73
N THR A 202 9.16 27.18 -20.44
CA THR A 202 9.23 27.33 -21.91
C THR A 202 10.66 27.32 -22.45
N HIS A 203 11.65 27.57 -21.59
CA HIS A 203 13.06 27.63 -21.96
C HIS A 203 13.75 26.26 -22.05
N MET A 204 13.08 25.15 -21.71
CA MET A 204 13.68 23.82 -21.80
C MET A 204 13.48 23.22 -23.19
N GLU A 205 14.58 22.70 -23.76
CA GLU A 205 14.55 21.87 -24.96
C GLU A 205 13.51 20.74 -24.81
N GLU A 206 12.70 20.48 -25.83
CA GLU A 206 11.58 19.52 -25.77
C GLU A 206 12.02 18.13 -25.27
N ARG A 207 13.25 17.73 -25.62
CA ARG A 207 13.86 16.47 -25.17
C ARG A 207 14.11 16.43 -23.67
N GLN A 208 14.49 17.55 -23.05
CA GLN A 208 14.67 17.64 -21.60
C GLN A 208 13.33 17.68 -20.89
N LYS A 209 12.35 18.43 -21.44
CA LYS A 209 10.97 18.48 -20.95
C LYS A 209 10.33 17.09 -20.93
N SER A 210 10.43 16.32 -22.01
CA SER A 210 9.93 14.93 -22.08
C SER A 210 10.60 14.00 -21.05
N LYS A 211 11.91 14.13 -20.83
CA LYS A 211 12.63 13.37 -19.79
C LYS A 211 12.15 13.73 -18.39
N LEU A 212 11.86 15.01 -18.11
CA LEU A 212 11.30 15.47 -16.84
C LEU A 212 9.89 14.90 -16.63
N PHE A 213 8.99 15.05 -17.61
CA PHE A 213 7.63 14.51 -17.54
C PHE A 213 7.62 12.99 -17.31
N ARG A 214 8.49 12.25 -18.00
CA ARG A 214 8.63 10.80 -17.78
C ARG A 214 9.06 10.46 -16.35
N ARG A 215 9.87 11.30 -15.71
CA ARG A 215 10.29 11.15 -14.30
C ARG A 215 9.21 11.58 -13.30
N LEU A 216 8.30 12.47 -13.70
CA LEU A 216 7.17 12.93 -12.90
C LEU A 216 5.94 12.03 -13.03
N PHE A 217 5.85 11.23 -14.09
CA PHE A 217 4.72 10.34 -14.33
C PHE A 217 4.42 9.42 -13.13
N PHE A 218 5.45 8.83 -12.51
CA PHE A 218 5.31 8.06 -11.26
C PHE A 218 4.53 8.83 -10.18
N LEU A 219 4.97 10.06 -9.92
CA LEU A 219 4.44 10.93 -8.88
C LEU A 219 2.99 11.31 -9.17
N PHE A 220 2.70 11.75 -10.40
CA PHE A 220 1.35 12.12 -10.80
C PHE A 220 0.40 10.92 -10.78
N SER A 221 0.81 9.77 -11.32
CA SER A 221 -0.03 8.57 -11.31
C SER A 221 -0.34 8.11 -9.89
N SER A 222 0.65 8.08 -8.98
CA SER A 222 0.43 7.62 -7.61
C SER A 222 -0.40 8.60 -6.78
N THR A 223 -0.17 9.91 -6.94
CA THR A 223 -0.99 10.94 -6.27
C THR A 223 -2.42 10.97 -6.77
N LEU A 224 -2.63 10.93 -8.09
CA LEU A 224 -3.96 10.89 -8.70
C LEU A 224 -4.72 9.62 -8.29
N TRP A 225 -4.03 8.48 -8.27
CA TRP A 225 -4.62 7.22 -7.83
C TRP A 225 -5.04 7.28 -6.36
N THR A 226 -4.18 7.78 -5.47
CA THR A 226 -4.50 7.94 -4.05
C THR A 226 -5.64 8.93 -3.83
N PHE A 227 -5.69 10.00 -4.63
CA PHE A 227 -6.79 10.96 -4.60
C PHE A 227 -8.13 10.28 -4.93
N PHE A 228 -8.21 9.50 -6.02
CA PHE A 228 -9.46 8.84 -6.39
C PHE A 228 -9.85 7.66 -5.49
N THR A 229 -8.88 6.96 -4.91
CA THR A 229 -9.16 5.76 -4.11
C THR A 229 -9.35 6.04 -2.63
N CYS A 230 -8.60 6.98 -2.05
CA CYS A 230 -8.59 7.24 -0.62
C CYS A 230 -9.49 8.43 -0.23
N LEU A 231 -9.50 9.52 -1.02
CA LEU A 231 -10.23 10.73 -0.65
C LEU A 231 -11.75 10.51 -0.54
N PRO A 232 -12.45 9.85 -1.48
CA PRO A 232 -13.91 9.70 -1.39
C PRO A 232 -14.34 8.93 -0.15
N TYR A 233 -13.62 7.86 0.21
CA TYR A 233 -13.89 7.11 1.44
C TYR A 233 -13.75 7.99 2.69
N ARG A 234 -12.67 8.78 2.77
CA ARG A 234 -12.42 9.67 3.93
C ARG A 234 -13.44 10.81 4.02
N LEU A 235 -13.84 11.38 2.88
CA LEU A 235 -14.89 12.40 2.83
C LEU A 235 -16.26 11.83 3.21
N LEU A 236 -16.63 10.65 2.72
CA LEU A 236 -17.87 9.98 3.12
C LEU A 236 -17.87 9.71 4.62
N TYR A 237 -16.74 9.29 5.18
CA TYR A 237 -16.63 9.05 6.61
C TYR A 237 -16.77 10.35 7.44
N LEU A 238 -16.16 11.46 7.01
CA LEU A 238 -16.37 12.78 7.61
C LEU A 238 -17.83 13.21 7.51
N PHE A 239 -18.43 13.04 6.34
CA PHE A 239 -19.82 13.39 6.09
C PHE A 239 -20.78 12.68 7.05
N ARG A 240 -20.55 11.39 7.34
CA ARG A 240 -21.31 10.65 8.36
C ARG A 240 -21.14 11.21 9.76
N ASN A 241 -19.94 11.64 10.14
CA ASN A 241 -19.72 12.23 11.47
C ASN A 241 -20.44 13.59 11.61
N PHE A 242 -20.49 14.39 10.55
CA PHE A 242 -21.16 15.70 10.57
C PHE A 242 -22.69 15.62 10.43
N CYS A 243 -23.19 14.78 9.52
CA CYS A 243 -24.64 14.67 9.29
C CYS A 243 -25.35 13.73 10.27
N GLY A 244 -24.60 12.84 10.94
CA GLY A 244 -25.15 11.86 11.86
C GLY A 244 -26.08 10.86 11.17
N TYR A 245 -27.10 10.40 11.89
CA TYR A 245 -28.04 9.36 11.42
C TYR A 245 -28.91 9.82 10.23
N TYR A 246 -29.14 11.12 10.08
CA TYR A 246 -30.06 11.66 9.07
C TYR A 246 -29.63 11.45 7.61
N CYS A 247 -28.33 11.25 7.37
CA CYS A 247 -27.80 10.98 6.03
C CYS A 247 -27.59 9.48 5.75
N TYR A 248 -27.99 8.60 6.67
CA TYR A 248 -27.81 7.16 6.51
C TYR A 248 -28.89 6.58 5.61
N ASN A 249 -28.57 6.42 4.33
CA ASN A 249 -29.40 5.75 3.33
C ASN A 249 -28.62 4.59 2.69
N ASP A 250 -29.33 3.66 2.03
CA ASP A 250 -28.71 2.51 1.35
C ASP A 250 -27.65 2.93 0.33
N ALA A 251 -27.88 4.02 -0.40
CA ALA A 251 -26.91 4.58 -1.34
C ALA A 251 -25.61 5.02 -0.65
N TYR A 252 -25.69 5.60 0.55
CA TYR A 252 -24.52 6.02 1.32
C TYR A 252 -23.74 4.80 1.85
N SER A 253 -24.45 3.79 2.35
CA SER A 253 -23.84 2.53 2.81
C SER A 253 -23.14 1.79 1.66
N PHE A 254 -23.79 1.72 0.50
CA PHE A 254 -23.21 1.16 -0.72
C PHE A 254 -21.96 1.92 -1.17
N ALA A 255 -22.04 3.26 -1.25
CA ALA A 255 -20.91 4.09 -1.66
C ALA A 255 -19.71 3.95 -0.70
N THR A 256 -19.97 3.98 0.62
CA THR A 256 -18.91 3.82 1.63
C THR A 256 -18.24 2.47 1.52
N THR A 257 -19.01 1.40 1.33
CA THR A 257 -18.49 0.03 1.14
C THR A 257 -17.68 -0.09 -0.15
N LEU A 258 -18.18 0.49 -1.25
CA LEU A 258 -17.49 0.50 -2.54
C LEU A 258 -16.13 1.21 -2.45
N PHE A 259 -16.11 2.45 -1.95
CA PHE A 259 -14.88 3.23 -1.86
C PHE A 259 -13.89 2.64 -0.85
N PHE A 260 -14.39 2.00 0.20
CA PHE A 260 -13.54 1.26 1.11
C PHE A 260 -12.85 0.06 0.42
N ARG A 261 -13.56 -0.70 -0.43
CA ARG A 261 -12.95 -1.77 -1.25
C ARG A 261 -11.95 -1.22 -2.26
N ILE A 262 -12.26 -0.09 -2.89
CA ILE A 262 -11.35 0.60 -3.82
C ILE A 262 -10.08 1.08 -3.10
N LEU A 263 -10.18 1.56 -1.85
CA LEU A 263 -9.04 1.97 -1.04
C LEU A 263 -8.05 0.81 -0.82
N ILE A 264 -8.54 -0.40 -0.57
CA ILE A 264 -7.71 -1.61 -0.41
C ILE A 264 -6.93 -1.89 -1.71
N ILE A 265 -7.60 -1.82 -2.86
CA ILE A 265 -6.97 -1.96 -4.17
C ILE A 265 -5.92 -0.85 -4.38
N GLY A 266 -6.20 0.36 -3.84
CA GLY A 266 -5.28 1.49 -3.76
C GLY A 266 -3.88 1.11 -3.30
N ILE A 267 -3.79 0.43 -2.17
CA ILE A 267 -2.53 0.04 -1.51
C ILE A 267 -1.74 -0.95 -2.39
N MET A 268 -2.41 -1.81 -3.15
CA MET A 268 -1.74 -2.79 -4.02
C MET A 268 -1.20 -2.18 -5.32
N ILE A 269 -1.80 -1.08 -5.78
CA ILE A 269 -1.43 -0.45 -7.04
C ILE A 269 -0.23 0.47 -6.89
N ASN A 270 0.01 1.04 -5.71
CA ASN A 270 1.20 1.85 -5.44
C ASN A 270 2.55 1.17 -5.80
N PRO A 271 2.83 -0.09 -5.39
CA PRO A 271 4.05 -0.78 -5.82
C PRO A 271 4.04 -1.12 -7.32
N LEU A 272 2.88 -1.38 -7.93
CA LEU A 272 2.77 -1.57 -9.38
C LEU A 272 3.12 -0.31 -10.17
N ILE A 273 2.60 0.85 -9.74
CA ILE A 273 2.95 2.16 -10.29
C ILE A 273 4.45 2.37 -10.12
N THR A 274 5.03 2.02 -8.97
CA THR A 274 6.48 2.11 -8.73
C THR A 274 7.27 1.27 -9.74
N ILE A 275 6.94 -0.01 -9.88
CA ILE A 275 7.61 -0.94 -10.80
C ILE A 275 7.50 -0.46 -12.25
N TRP A 276 6.31 -0.07 -12.69
CA TRP A 276 6.06 0.27 -14.09
C TRP A 276 6.73 1.58 -14.48
N THR A 277 6.62 2.60 -13.65
CA THR A 277 7.05 3.95 -14.00
C THR A 277 8.53 4.18 -13.76
N GLN A 278 9.09 3.64 -12.66
CA GLN A 278 10.49 3.88 -12.31
C GLN A 278 11.43 2.95 -13.10
N ARG A 279 12.35 3.55 -13.86
CA ARG A 279 13.27 2.82 -14.76
C ARG A 279 14.11 1.76 -14.02
N VAL A 280 14.59 2.06 -12.82
CA VAL A 280 15.45 1.13 -12.06
C VAL A 280 14.68 -0.15 -11.74
N TYR A 281 13.47 -0.04 -11.22
CA TYR A 281 12.61 -1.19 -10.90
C TYR A 281 12.19 -1.96 -12.15
N ARG A 282 11.77 -1.27 -13.22
CA ARG A 282 11.38 -1.91 -14.48
C ARG A 282 12.52 -2.71 -15.11
N ILE A 283 13.74 -2.15 -15.15
CA ILE A 283 14.90 -2.83 -15.75
C ILE A 283 15.33 -4.00 -14.88
N SER A 284 15.46 -3.80 -13.56
CA SER A 284 15.86 -4.89 -12.66
C SER A 284 14.87 -6.05 -12.73
N LEU A 285 13.56 -5.76 -12.77
CA LEU A 285 12.54 -6.79 -12.93
C LEU A 285 12.66 -7.52 -14.28
N GLY A 286 12.85 -6.79 -15.38
CA GLY A 286 13.06 -7.38 -16.71
C GLY A 286 14.30 -8.28 -16.78
N LEU A 287 15.40 -7.89 -16.14
CA LEU A 287 16.62 -8.71 -16.08
C LEU A 287 16.42 -10.01 -15.30
N ILE A 288 15.60 -10.00 -14.26
CA ILE A 288 15.29 -11.20 -13.47
C ILE A 288 14.43 -12.16 -14.28
N PHE A 289 13.37 -11.66 -14.91
CA PHE A 289 12.55 -12.49 -15.79
C PHE A 289 13.34 -13.01 -16.99
N GLY A 290 14.28 -12.22 -17.52
CA GLY A 290 15.22 -12.66 -18.55
C GLY A 290 16.09 -13.83 -18.09
N ARG A 291 16.75 -13.71 -16.94
CA ARG A 291 17.58 -14.81 -16.38
C ARG A 291 16.76 -16.04 -16.01
N LEU A 292 15.56 -15.87 -15.45
CA LEU A 292 14.66 -16.98 -15.14
C LEU A 292 14.25 -17.73 -16.42
N ARG A 293 14.00 -17.00 -17.51
CA ARG A 293 13.68 -17.59 -18.81
C ARG A 293 14.87 -18.33 -19.42
N GLU A 294 16.08 -17.79 -19.32
CA GLU A 294 17.31 -18.46 -19.79
C GLU A 294 17.63 -19.71 -18.98
N ASN A 295 17.52 -19.65 -17.65
CA ASN A 295 17.74 -20.81 -16.78
C ASN A 295 16.71 -21.90 -17.03
N SER A 296 15.42 -21.55 -17.18
CA SER A 296 14.36 -22.51 -17.52
C SER A 296 14.57 -23.15 -18.89
N SER A 297 15.05 -22.39 -19.87
CA SER A 297 15.36 -22.93 -21.21
C SER A 297 16.57 -23.87 -21.18
N THR A 298 17.55 -23.59 -20.33
CA THR A 298 18.74 -24.43 -20.15
C THR A 298 18.41 -25.72 -19.41
N GLU A 299 17.57 -25.66 -18.38
CA GLU A 299 17.05 -26.85 -17.69
C GLU A 299 16.22 -27.76 -18.61
N VAL A 300 15.35 -27.18 -19.46
CA VAL A 300 14.59 -27.95 -20.46
C VAL A 300 15.52 -28.60 -21.49
N LEU A 301 16.58 -27.91 -21.93
CA LEU A 301 17.57 -28.47 -22.86
C LEU A 301 18.37 -29.62 -22.22
N MET A 302 18.77 -29.48 -20.95
CA MET A 302 19.47 -30.54 -20.22
C MET A 302 18.59 -31.78 -19.98
N VAL A 303 17.30 -31.60 -19.68
CA VAL A 303 16.35 -32.72 -19.53
C VAL A 303 16.09 -33.42 -20.87
N THR A 304 16.07 -32.68 -21.98
CA THR A 304 15.86 -33.25 -23.32
C THR A 304 17.08 -34.05 -23.80
N ASN A 305 18.29 -33.55 -23.54
CA ASN A 305 19.53 -34.29 -23.85
C ASN A 305 19.68 -35.56 -23.01
N ARG A 306 19.21 -35.56 -21.76
CA ARG A 306 19.22 -36.76 -20.91
C ARG A 306 18.29 -37.87 -21.45
N ARG A 307 17.12 -37.51 -21.99
CA ARG A 307 16.21 -38.47 -22.65
C ARG A 307 16.69 -38.93 -24.03
N ALA A 308 17.46 -38.12 -24.75
CA ALA A 308 18.06 -38.53 -26.02
C ALA A 308 19.18 -39.56 -25.83
N SER A 309 19.90 -39.49 -24.69
CA SER A 309 20.96 -40.45 -24.34
C SER A 309 20.46 -41.83 -23.88
N GLU A 310 19.16 -41.98 -23.62
CA GLU A 310 18.55 -43.26 -23.19
C GLU A 310 17.86 -44.02 -24.35
N ARG A 311 17.94 -43.53 -25.60
CA ARG A 311 17.47 -44.33 -26.74
C ARG A 311 18.49 -45.43 -27.06
N PRO A 312 18.08 -46.70 -27.06
CA PRO A 312 18.96 -47.78 -27.50
C PRO A 312 19.34 -47.58 -28.97
N PRO A 313 20.56 -47.96 -29.38
CA PRO A 313 21.05 -47.76 -30.74
C PRO A 313 20.18 -48.52 -31.73
N GLU A 314 19.67 -47.79 -32.73
CA GLU A 314 19.00 -48.34 -33.90
C GLU A 314 20.02 -49.21 -34.67
N HIS A 315 19.75 -50.52 -34.75
CA HIS A 315 20.53 -51.44 -35.55
C HIS A 315 20.36 -51.09 -37.03
N THR A 316 21.38 -50.46 -37.62
CA THR A 316 21.53 -50.31 -39.07
C THR A 316 21.84 -51.68 -39.69
N PRO A 317 21.04 -52.19 -40.63
CA PRO A 317 21.35 -53.44 -41.31
C PRO A 317 22.51 -53.21 -42.30
N LEU A 318 23.55 -54.06 -42.20
CA LEU A 318 24.65 -54.10 -43.16
C LEU A 318 24.11 -54.44 -44.55
N ARG A 319 24.34 -53.51 -45.49
CA ARG A 319 24.18 -53.72 -46.92
C ARG A 319 25.39 -54.53 -47.41
N CYS A 320 25.16 -55.79 -47.79
CA CYS A 320 26.15 -56.57 -48.52
C CYS A 320 26.05 -56.19 -50.00
N ASP A 321 27.09 -55.56 -50.53
CA ASP A 321 27.29 -55.41 -51.97
C ASP A 321 28.10 -56.64 -52.45
N ILE A 322 27.56 -57.34 -53.46
CA ILE A 322 28.24 -58.27 -54.37
C ILE A 322 28.26 -57.61 -55.74
#